data_AF-A0A931EZK6-F1
#
_entry.id   AF-A0A931EZK6-F1
#
_cell.length_a   1.000
_cell.length_b   1.000
_cell.length_c   1.000
_cell.angle_alpha   90.00
_cell.angle_beta   90.00
_cell.angle_gamma   90.00
#
_symmetry.space_group_name_H-M   'P 1'
#
loop_
_entity.id
_entity.type
_entity.pdbx_description
1 polymer ?
#
loop_
_entity_poly.entity_id
_entity_poly.type
_entity_poly.pdbx_seq_one_letter_code
_entity_poly.pdbx_strand_id
1 'polypeptide(L)'
;MPAIPESTKTSLAQRLTLHAREHWPQLVTVHVRYHGQFAYVEGQLTDGARLPLMRLRYGGSATYWGLAVHTPSNDRYEAAPWFTGTPQEALNLVCDLYVTSIDT
;
A
#
# COMPACT_ATOMS: atom_id res chain seq x y z
N MET A 1 16.12 -7.72 -9.43
CA MET A 1 15.32 -6.63 -10.04
C MET A 1 15.82 -5.30 -9.50
N PRO A 2 15.77 -4.21 -10.29
CA PRO A 2 16.34 -2.93 -9.89
C PRO A 2 15.60 -2.34 -8.68
N ALA A 3 16.32 -1.50 -7.91
CA ALA A 3 15.70 -0.65 -6.91
C ALA A 3 14.70 0.32 -7.57
N ILE A 4 13.73 0.78 -6.80
CA ILE A 4 12.71 1.71 -7.29
C ILE A 4 13.39 3.05 -7.62
N PRO A 5 13.25 3.59 -8.86
CA PRO A 5 13.76 4.91 -9.19
C PRO A 5 13.13 6.01 -8.32
N GLU A 6 13.88 7.07 -7.98
CA GLU A 6 13.35 8.17 -7.14
C GLU A 6 12.08 8.81 -7.71
N SER A 7 12.00 9.00 -9.02
CA SER A 7 10.78 9.49 -9.68
C SER A 7 9.58 8.58 -9.47
N THR A 8 9.81 7.27 -9.41
CA THR A 8 8.77 6.27 -9.14
C THR A 8 8.38 6.27 -7.67
N LYS A 9 9.32 6.50 -6.75
CA LYS A 9 9.00 6.67 -5.31
C LYS A 9 8.09 7.86 -5.09
N THR A 10 8.48 9.04 -5.57
CA THR A 10 7.70 10.28 -5.40
C THR A 10 6.30 10.15 -5.99
N SER A 11 6.19 9.66 -7.23
CA SER A 11 4.89 9.47 -7.87
C SER A 11 4.04 8.39 -7.19
N LEU A 12 4.65 7.32 -6.68
CA LEU A 12 3.92 6.29 -5.91
C LEU A 12 3.28 6.88 -4.65
N ALA A 13 4.06 7.59 -3.83
CA ALA A 13 3.57 8.17 -2.58
C ALA A 13 2.44 9.18 -2.82
N GLN A 14 2.58 10.03 -3.84
CA GLN A 14 1.55 10.99 -4.25
C GLN A 14 0.26 10.29 -4.69
N ARG A 15 0.36 9.28 -5.57
CA ARG A 15 -0.79 8.52 -6.08
C ARG A 15 -1.54 7.81 -4.97
N LEU A 16 -0.82 7.13 -4.06
CA LEU A 16 -1.43 6.43 -2.93
C LEU A 16 -2.11 7.39 -1.97
N THR A 17 -1.47 8.52 -1.65
CA THR A 17 -2.04 9.51 -0.73
C THR A 17 -3.29 10.16 -1.29
N LEU A 18 -3.27 10.55 -2.57
CA LEU A 18 -4.44 11.12 -3.25
C LEU A 18 -5.60 10.12 -3.27
N HIS A 19 -5.31 8.89 -3.70
CA HIS A 19 -6.32 7.84 -3.84
C HIS A 19 -6.95 7.45 -2.49
N ALA A 20 -6.14 7.37 -1.43
CA ALA A 20 -6.62 7.12 -0.07
C ALA A 20 -7.58 8.21 0.38
N ARG A 21 -7.25 9.50 0.17
CA ARG A 21 -8.12 10.61 0.56
C ARG A 21 -9.44 10.64 -0.19
N GLU A 22 -9.45 10.23 -1.47
CA GLU A 22 -10.64 10.24 -2.31
C GLU A 22 -11.60 9.08 -1.99
N HIS A 23 -11.08 7.89 -1.66
CA HIS A 23 -11.88 6.67 -1.55
C HIS A 23 -11.99 6.12 -0.12
N TRP A 24 -11.11 6.52 0.78
CA TRP A 24 -10.97 5.97 2.13
C TRP A 24 -10.89 7.09 3.17
N PRO A 25 -12.01 7.76 3.50
CA PRO A 25 -12.01 8.94 4.37
C PRO A 25 -11.50 8.68 5.79
N GLN A 26 -11.53 7.42 6.26
CA GLN A 26 -10.89 7.05 7.53
C GLN A 26 -9.35 7.09 7.51
N LEU A 27 -8.71 7.12 6.33
CA LEU A 27 -7.27 7.28 6.17
C LEU A 27 -6.91 8.75 5.95
N VAL A 28 -6.31 9.39 6.95
CA VAL A 28 -5.83 10.78 6.88
C VAL A 28 -4.71 10.92 5.83
N THR A 29 -3.82 9.94 5.81
CA THR A 29 -2.71 9.87 4.86
C THR A 29 -2.17 8.45 4.77
N VAL A 30 -1.37 8.22 3.74
CA VAL A 30 -0.55 7.01 3.61
C VAL A 30 0.92 7.37 3.80
N HIS A 31 1.65 6.52 4.51
CA HIS A 31 3.10 6.60 4.65
C HIS A 31 3.75 5.50 3.83
N VAL A 32 4.80 5.84 3.09
CA VAL A 32 5.53 4.89 2.24
C VAL A 32 7.00 4.85 2.61
N ARG A 33 7.50 3.67 2.97
CA ARG A 33 8.91 3.40 3.25
C ARG A 33 9.49 2.52 2.15
N TYR A 34 10.69 2.81 1.68
CA TYR A 34 11.31 2.08 0.57
C TYR A 34 12.52 1.26 1.03
N HIS A 35 12.62 0.02 0.54
CA HIS A 35 13.80 -0.82 0.76
C HIS A 35 14.05 -1.72 -0.47
N GLY A 36 15.14 -1.45 -1.19
CA GLY A 36 15.47 -2.14 -2.43
C GLY A 36 14.35 -2.00 -3.48
N GLN A 37 13.76 -3.13 -3.85
CA GLN A 37 12.64 -3.22 -4.81
C GLN A 37 11.25 -3.12 -4.15
N PHE A 38 11.19 -2.91 -2.83
CA PHE A 38 9.94 -2.94 -2.07
C PHE A 38 9.55 -1.56 -1.56
N ALA A 39 8.24 -1.30 -1.56
CA ALA A 39 7.61 -0.17 -0.90
C ALA A 39 6.64 -0.70 0.16
N TYR A 40 6.87 -0.33 1.42
CA TYR A 40 6.04 -0.67 2.57
C TYR A 40 5.07 0.47 2.80
N VAL A 41 3.79 0.15 2.87
CA VAL A 41 2.69 1.10 2.89
C VAL A 41 1.94 0.96 4.21
N GLU A 42 1.85 2.07 4.94
CA GLU A 42 1.11 2.18 6.20
C GLU A 42 0.00 3.21 6.04
N GLY A 43 -1.19 2.91 6.57
CA GLY A 43 -2.30 3.85 6.67
C GLY A 43 -2.27 4.56 8.00
N GLN A 44 -2.50 5.88 8.01
CA GLN A 44 -2.75 6.62 9.24
C GLN A 44 -4.24 6.91 9.39
N LEU A 45 -4.84 6.41 10.48
CA LEU A 45 -6.25 6.65 10.82
C LEU A 45 -6.47 8.05 11.39
N THR A 46 -7.73 8.45 11.48
CA THR A 46 -8.18 9.72 12.06
C THR A 46 -7.85 9.86 13.55
N ASP A 47 -7.73 8.76 14.28
CA ASP A 47 -7.28 8.71 15.67
C ASP A 47 -5.74 8.82 15.84
N GLY A 48 -5.00 8.89 14.72
CA GLY A 48 -3.55 8.97 14.69
C GLY A 48 -2.82 7.61 14.71
N ALA A 49 -3.54 6.50 14.84
CA ALA A 49 -2.95 5.17 14.77
C ALA A 49 -2.38 4.90 13.37
N ARG A 50 -1.23 4.22 13.33
CA ARG A 50 -0.62 3.76 12.08
C ARG A 50 -0.75 2.26 11.99
N LEU A 51 -1.31 1.79 10.89
CA LEU A 51 -1.46 0.38 10.60
C LEU A 51 -0.67 0.02 9.33
N PRO A 52 0.17 -1.02 9.37
CA PRO A 52 0.74 -1.58 8.16
C PRO A 52 -0.38 -2.17 7.29
N LEU A 53 -0.43 -1.75 6.03
CA LEU A 53 -1.46 -2.20 5.07
C LEU A 53 -0.89 -3.25 4.14
N MET A 54 0.17 -2.89 3.42
CA MET A 54 0.70 -3.72 2.35
C MET A 54 2.16 -3.45 2.06
N ARG A 55 2.78 -4.39 1.35
CA ARG A 55 4.10 -4.24 0.75
C ARG A 55 3.98 -4.44 -0.75
N LEU A 56 4.29 -3.40 -1.50
CA LEU A 56 4.36 -3.42 -2.94
C LEU A 56 5.76 -3.85 -3.39
N ARG A 57 5.83 -4.73 -4.40
CA ARG A 57 7.06 -5.11 -5.07
C ARG A 57 7.10 -4.46 -6.46
N TYR A 58 8.10 -3.64 -6.71
CA TYR A 58 8.29 -3.01 -8.00
C TYR A 58 8.69 -4.05 -9.05
N GLY A 59 7.90 -4.13 -10.13
CA GLY A 59 8.18 -5.07 -11.20
C GLY A 59 8.72 -4.42 -12.48
N GLY A 60 9.21 -3.17 -12.41
CA GLY A 60 9.93 -2.51 -13.51
C GLY A 60 9.18 -1.36 -14.20
N SER A 61 7.95 -1.05 -13.77
CA SER A 61 7.17 0.09 -14.26
C SER A 61 6.34 0.70 -13.12
N ALA A 62 6.01 1.99 -13.22
CA ALA A 62 5.14 2.69 -12.26
C ALA A 62 3.70 2.15 -12.23
N THR A 63 3.31 1.32 -13.20
CA THR A 63 1.99 0.67 -13.28
C THR A 63 2.01 -0.82 -12.94
N TYR A 64 3.18 -1.40 -12.71
CA TYR A 64 3.34 -2.85 -12.53
C TYR A 64 3.95 -3.15 -11.16
N TRP A 65 3.08 -3.53 -10.23
CA TRP A 65 3.42 -3.84 -8.85
C TRP A 65 2.86 -5.21 -8.44
N GLY A 66 3.70 -5.99 -7.78
CA GLY A 66 3.24 -7.14 -7.00
C GLY A 66 2.78 -6.70 -5.62
N LEU A 67 1.88 -7.46 -5.01
CA LEU A 67 1.29 -7.17 -3.70
C LEU A 67 1.67 -8.22 -2.68
N ALA A 68 1.93 -7.78 -1.45
CA ALA A 68 1.83 -8.59 -0.27
C ALA A 68 1.00 -7.85 0.78
N VAL A 69 0.04 -8.55 1.37
CA VAL A 69 -0.92 -8.00 2.34
C VAL A 69 -0.37 -8.18 3.75
N HIS A 70 -0.50 -7.18 4.62
CA HIS A 70 -0.07 -7.33 6.02
C HIS A 70 -1.10 -8.12 6.82
N THR A 71 -0.64 -9.14 7.54
CA THR A 71 -1.46 -9.95 8.45
C THR A 71 -1.18 -9.54 9.91
N PRO A 72 -2.14 -8.90 10.61
CA PRO A 72 -1.93 -8.43 11.98
C PRO A 72 -1.63 -9.53 12.99
N SER A 73 -2.15 -10.75 12.79
CA SER A 73 -2.02 -11.86 13.74
C SER A 73 -0.60 -12.39 13.89
N ASN A 74 0.27 -12.19 12.89
CA ASN A 74 1.63 -12.72 12.89
C ASN A 74 2.69 -11.68 12.45
N ASP A 75 2.29 -10.44 12.21
CA ASP A 75 3.12 -9.32 11.75
C ASP A 75 3.95 -9.65 10.49
N ARG A 76 3.32 -10.31 9.51
CA ARG A 76 3.97 -10.69 8.24
C ARG A 76 3.25 -10.09 7.04
N TYR A 77 4.01 -10.00 5.94
CA TYR A 77 3.47 -9.67 4.63
C TYR A 77 3.29 -10.95 3.81
N GLU A 78 2.04 -11.33 3.56
CA GLU A 78 1.68 -12.49 2.78
C GLU A 78 1.56 -12.12 1.31
N ALA A 79 2.38 -12.74 0.47
CA ALA A 79 2.39 -12.43 -0.95
C ALA A 79 1.07 -12.86 -1.61
N ALA A 80 0.51 -11.99 -2.45
CA ALA A 80 -0.60 -12.30 -3.34
C ALA A 80 -0.03 -12.58 -4.75
N PRO A 81 0.39 -13.82 -5.06
CA PRO A 81 1.06 -14.14 -6.33
C PRO A 81 0.16 -13.96 -7.55
N TRP A 82 -1.16 -13.94 -7.36
CA TRP A 82 -2.17 -13.69 -8.37
C TRP A 82 -2.42 -12.20 -8.63
N PHE A 83 -1.90 -11.31 -7.77
CA PHE A 83 -2.09 -9.88 -7.96
C PHE A 83 -0.96 -9.28 -8.78
N THR A 84 -1.33 -8.51 -9.79
CA THR A 84 -0.43 -7.65 -10.54
C THR A 84 -1.25 -6.48 -11.06
N GLY A 85 -0.84 -5.26 -10.71
CA GLY A 85 -1.59 -4.09 -11.11
C GLY A 85 -0.98 -2.79 -10.61
N THR A 86 -1.81 -1.76 -10.64
CA THR A 86 -1.46 -0.43 -10.16
C THR A 86 -1.42 -0.38 -8.63
N PRO A 87 -0.67 0.57 -8.05
CA PRO A 87 -0.62 0.70 -6.59
C PRO A 87 -1.97 1.11 -5.99
N GLN A 88 -2.84 1.80 -6.74
CA GLN A 88 -4.19 2.15 -6.28
C GLN A 88 -5.13 0.95 -6.24
N GLU A 89 -5.10 0.06 -7.24
CA GLU A 89 -5.86 -1.19 -7.21
C GLU A 89 -5.45 -2.06 -6.01
N ALA A 90 -4.14 -2.11 -5.74
CA ALA A 90 -3.61 -2.80 -4.57
C ALA A 90 -4.11 -2.19 -3.25
N LEU A 91 -4.14 -0.85 -3.17
CA LEU A 91 -4.64 -0.13 -1.99
C LEU A 91 -6.13 -0.41 -1.76
N ASN A 92 -6.96 -0.33 -2.81
CA ASN A 92 -8.39 -0.63 -2.70
C ASN A 92 -8.62 -2.05 -2.17
N LEU A 93 -7.95 -3.04 -2.78
CA LEU A 93 -8.08 -4.43 -2.37
C LEU A 93 -7.75 -4.63 -0.88
N VAL A 94 -6.68 -4.01 -0.41
CA VAL A 94 -6.26 -4.12 0.99
C VAL A 94 -7.21 -3.36 1.92
N CYS A 95 -7.64 -2.17 1.53
CA CYS A 95 -8.57 -1.40 2.34
C CYS A 95 -9.96 -2.06 2.44
N ASP A 96 -10.44 -2.70 1.38
CA ASP A 96 -11.67 -3.51 1.39
C ASP A 96 -11.58 -4.66 2.40
N LEU A 97 -10.41 -5.29 2.52
CA LEU A 97 -10.19 -6.41 3.45
C LEU A 97 -10.11 -5.96 4.92
N TYR A 98 -9.36 -4.90 5.21
CA TYR A 98 -9.07 -4.52 6.62
C TYR A 98 -9.92 -3.39 7.13
N VAL A 99 -10.24 -2.41 6.30
CA VAL A 99 -10.73 -1.12 6.78
C VAL A 99 -12.26 -1.06 6.70
N THR A 100 -12.88 -1.72 5.72
CA THR A 100 -14.32 -1.98 5.73
C THR A 100 -14.73 -2.87 6.93
N SER A 101 -13.83 -3.74 7.41
CA SER A 101 -14.09 -4.59 8.59
C SER A 101 -14.02 -3.83 9.92
N ILE A 102 -13.56 -2.57 9.95
CA ILE A 102 -13.48 -1.75 11.18
C ILE A 102 -14.79 -0.99 11.42
N ASP A 103 -15.70 -0.93 10.45
CA ASP A 103 -17.01 -0.26 10.54
C ASP A 103 -18.14 -1.20 11.04
N THR A 104 -17.83 -2.29 11.75
CA THR A 104 -18.83 -3.22 12.32
C THR A 104 -18.61 -3.46 13.81
#